data_AF-A0A5D2LK76-F1
#
_entry.id   AF-A0A5D2LK76-F1
#
_cell.length_a   1.000
_cell.length_b   1.000
_cell.length_c   1.000
_cell.angle_alpha   90.00
_cell.angle_beta   90.00
_cell.angle_gamma   90.00
#
_symmetry.space_group_name_H-M   'P 1'
#
loop_
_entity.id
_entity.type
_entity.pdbx_description
1 polymer ?
#
loop_
_entity_poly.entity_id
_entity_poly.type
_entity_poly.pdbx_seq_one_letter_code
_entity_poly.pdbx_strand_id
1 'polypeptide(L)' 'MDFNAAEEEEFGFSRNYFLAKEMGSSGKKSARKLSDINVVDEQELREASANIEPKHQNDIADLINSYKSLYPKWFFDLR' A
#
# COMPACT_ATOMS: atom_id res chain seq x y z
N MET A 1 -4.08 -5.72 24.22
CA MET A 1 -4.03 -6.23 22.84
C MET A 1 -3.81 -7.73 22.93
N ASP A 2 -4.64 -8.50 22.24
CA ASP A 2 -4.57 -9.97 22.28
C ASP A 2 -3.36 -10.42 21.45
N PHE A 3 -2.33 -10.93 22.13
CA PHE A 3 -1.05 -11.30 21.53
C PHE A 3 -1.20 -12.44 20.51
N ASN A 4 -2.24 -13.26 20.68
CA ASN A 4 -2.55 -14.40 19.81
C ASN A 4 -3.01 -13.98 18.39
N ALA A 5 -3.68 -12.83 18.26
CA ALA A 5 -4.17 -12.38 16.95
C ALA A 5 -3.04 -11.85 16.05
N ALA A 6 -2.00 -11.26 16.66
CA ALA A 6 -0.85 -10.72 15.94
C ALA A 6 0.09 -11.83 15.43
N GLU A 7 0.30 -12.90 16.22
CA GLU A 7 1.10 -14.06 15.80
C GLU A 7 0.42 -14.87 14.67
N GLU A 8 -0.91 -15.01 14.71
CA GLU A 8 -1.65 -15.73 13.66
C GLU A 8 -1.63 -14.98 12.32
N GLU A 9 -1.66 -13.65 12.35
CA GLU A 9 -1.49 -12.78 11.18
C GLU A 9 -0.07 -12.88 10.60
N GLU A 10 0.97 -12.83 11.45
CA GLU A 10 2.37 -12.98 11.05
C GLU A 10 2.67 -14.38 10.46
N PHE A 11 2.10 -15.44 11.05
CA PHE A 11 2.20 -16.80 10.54
C PHE A 11 1.48 -16.96 9.20
N GLY A 12 0.34 -16.27 9.02
CA GLY A 12 -0.39 -16.18 7.76
C GLY A 12 0.42 -15.50 6.64
N PHE A 13 1.10 -14.39 6.94
CA PHE A 13 1.96 -13.69 5.98
C PHE A 13 3.14 -14.55 5.50
N SER A 14 3.86 -15.18 6.43
CA SER A 14 4.96 -16.09 6.10
C SER A 14 4.50 -17.27 5.27
N ARG A 15 3.42 -17.95 5.71
CA ARG A 15 2.84 -19.11 5.01
C ARG A 15 2.38 -18.76 3.60
N ASN A 16 1.70 -17.62 3.41
CA ASN A 16 1.22 -17.19 2.10
C ASN A 16 2.36 -16.87 1.13
N TYR A 17 3.46 -16.29 1.62
CA TYR A 17 4.66 -16.04 0.82
C TYR A 17 5.31 -17.35 0.33
N PHE A 18 5.53 -18.32 1.22
CA PHE A 18 6.12 -19.60 0.84
C PHE A 18 5.21 -20.41 -0.09
N LEU A 19 3.90 -20.44 0.18
CA LEU A 19 2.93 -21.09 -0.69
C LEU A 19 2.88 -20.45 -2.08
N ALA A 20 2.90 -19.11 -2.18
CA ALA A 20 2.94 -18.40 -3.45
C ALA A 20 4.26 -18.65 -4.21
N LYS A 21 5.40 -18.73 -3.50
CA LYS A 21 6.72 -19.02 -4.07
C LYS A 21 6.79 -20.45 -4.62
N GLU A 22 6.25 -21.43 -3.91
CA GLU A 22 6.23 -22.83 -4.32
C GLU A 22 5.20 -23.11 -5.43
N MET A 23 4.02 -22.48 -5.38
CA MET A 23 2.97 -22.65 -6.40
C MET A 23 3.12 -21.74 -7.63
N GLY A 24 3.95 -20.69 -7.57
CA GLY A 24 4.13 -19.68 -8.62
C GLY A 24 4.69 -20.21 -9.95
N SER A 25 5.14 -21.47 -10.00
CA SER A 25 5.58 -22.13 -11.23
C SER A 25 4.46 -22.84 -12.01
N SER A 26 3.31 -23.10 -11.37
CA SER A 26 2.27 -24.01 -11.90
C SER A 26 1.05 -23.28 -12.50
N GLY A 27 0.87 -22.00 -12.20
CA GLY A 27 -0.24 -21.20 -12.72
C GLY A 27 -0.07 -20.82 -14.20
N LYS A 28 -1.16 -20.79 -14.96
CA LYS A 28 -1.20 -20.18 -16.31
C LYS A 28 -0.72 -18.73 -16.21
N LYS A 29 0.49 -18.46 -16.70
CA LYS A 29 1.04 -17.11 -16.77
C LYS A 29 0.32 -16.32 -17.87
N SER A 30 -0.05 -15.08 -17.57
CA SER A 30 -0.52 -14.15 -18.59
C SER A 30 0.60 -13.88 -19.59
N ALA A 31 0.29 -13.92 -20.88
CA ALA A 31 1.23 -13.54 -21.93
C ALA A 31 1.34 -12.02 -22.13
N ARG A 32 0.53 -11.22 -21.41
CA ARG A 32 0.51 -9.76 -21.51
C ARG A 32 1.83 -9.17 -21.02
N LYS A 33 2.43 -8.31 -21.83
CA LYS A 33 3.67 -7.60 -21.55
C LYS A 33 3.37 -6.15 -21.20
N LEU A 34 4.29 -5.50 -20.48
CA LEU A 34 4.19 -4.05 -20.24
C LEU A 34 4.28 -3.23 -21.54
N SER A 35 4.94 -3.76 -22.57
CA SER A 35 4.98 -3.17 -23.91
C SER A 35 3.62 -3.15 -24.61
N ASP A 36 2.65 -3.93 -24.12
CA ASP A 36 1.29 -3.94 -24.66
C ASP A 36 0.47 -2.73 -24.15
N ILE A 37 1.01 -1.95 -23.20
CA ILE A 37 0.41 -0.71 -22.71
C ILE A 37 0.81 0.43 -23.65
N ASN A 38 -0.17 1.25 -24.03
CA ASN A 38 0.09 2.44 -24.84
C ASN A 38 0.97 3.43 -24.08
N VAL A 39 2.02 3.90 -24.74
CA VAL A 39 2.84 5.00 -24.21
C VAL A 39 2.02 6.29 -24.31
N VAL A 40 1.84 6.95 -23.18
CA VAL A 40 1.16 8.24 -23.05
C VAL A 40 2.20 9.30 -22.72
N ASP A 41 1.99 10.53 -23.18
CA ASP A 41 2.85 11.65 -22.83
C ASP A 41 2.83 11.92 -21.32
N GLU A 42 3.97 12.35 -20.76
CA GLU A 42 4.07 12.63 -19.33
C GLU A 42 3.10 13.73 -18.89
N GLN A 43 2.92 14.76 -19.71
CA GLN A 43 2.08 15.90 -19.38
C GLN A 43 0.60 15.50 -19.33
N GLU A 44 0.16 14.66 -20.28
CA GLU A 44 -1.20 14.09 -20.30
C GLU A 44 -1.45 13.21 -19.07
N LEU A 45 -0.47 12.39 -18.66
CA LEU A 45 -0.58 11.56 -17.45
C LEU A 45 -0.65 12.42 -16.19
N ARG A 46 0.14 13.49 -16.10
CA ARG A 46 0.12 14.41 -14.95
C ARG A 46 -1.23 15.10 -14.85
N GLU A 47 -1.76 15.61 -15.95
CA GLU A 47 -3.09 16.24 -15.99
C GLU A 47 -4.20 15.26 -15.62
N ALA A 48 -4.19 14.06 -16.19
CA ALA A 48 -5.15 13.01 -15.85
C ALA A 48 -5.07 12.65 -14.36
N SER A 49 -3.86 12.53 -13.79
CA SER A 49 -3.66 12.23 -12.38
C SER A 49 -4.18 13.33 -11.44
N ALA A 50 -3.99 14.60 -11.82
CA ALA A 50 -4.45 15.74 -11.04
C ALA A 50 -5.99 15.86 -11.02
N ASN A 51 -6.65 15.36 -12.05
CA ASN A 51 -8.11 15.34 -12.16
C ASN A 51 -8.78 14.17 -11.40
N ILE A 52 -8.00 13.25 -10.83
CA ILE A 52 -8.56 12.14 -10.05
C ILE A 52 -9.14 12.69 -8.74
N GLU A 53 -10.46 12.56 -8.58
CA GLU A 53 -11.13 13.00 -7.35
C GLU A 53 -10.69 12.17 -6.13
N PRO A 54 -10.19 12.80 -5.06
CA PRO A 54 -9.86 12.09 -3.84
C PRO A 54 -11.14 11.68 -3.10
N LYS A 55 -11.35 10.38 -2.92
CA LYS A 55 -12.58 9.83 -2.32
C LYS A 55 -12.74 10.09 -0.82
N HIS A 56 -11.63 10.24 -0.08
CA HIS A 56 -11.58 10.17 1.38
C HIS A 56 -10.89 11.38 2.01
N GLN A 57 -11.21 12.60 1.56
CA GLN A 57 -10.52 13.82 2.03
C GLN A 57 -10.68 14.05 3.54
N ASN A 58 -11.86 13.78 4.10
CA ASN A 58 -12.11 13.95 5.53
C ASN A 58 -11.31 12.95 6.37
N ASP A 59 -11.29 11.68 5.98
CA ASP A 59 -10.53 10.64 6.67
C ASP A 59 -9.02 10.94 6.65
N ILE A 60 -8.52 11.49 5.54
CA ILE A 60 -7.13 11.95 5.42
C ILE A 60 -6.86 13.12 6.39
N ALA A 61 -7.77 14.08 6.49
CA ALA A 61 -7.61 15.23 7.38
C ALA A 61 -7.63 14.79 8.86
N ASP A 62 -8.54 13.91 9.23
CA ASP A 62 -8.65 13.35 10.58
C ASP A 62 -7.40 12.53 10.93
N LEU A 63 -6.91 11.72 9.99
CA LEU A 63 -5.65 10.98 10.15
C LEU A 63 -4.47 11.92 10.39
N ILE A 64 -4.32 12.96 9.57
CA ILE A 64 -3.26 13.98 9.75
C ILE A 64 -3.37 14.65 11.12
N ASN A 65 -4.57 15.00 11.58
CA ASN A 65 -4.78 15.61 12.88
C ASN A 65 -4.42 14.66 14.03
N SER A 66 -4.74 13.37 13.90
CA SER A 66 -4.32 12.35 14.87
C SER A 66 -2.79 12.28 14.99
N TYR A 67 -2.04 12.32 13.87
CA TYR A 67 -0.59 12.33 13.91
C TYR A 67 -0.02 13.62 14.53
N LYS A 68 -0.60 14.78 14.23
CA LYS A 68 -0.17 16.07 14.82
C LYS A 68 -0.22 16.05 16.35
N SER A 69 -1.21 15.36 16.94
CA SER A 69 -1.30 15.21 18.40
C SER A 69 -0.12 14.45 19.02
N LEU A 70 0.60 13.64 18.23
CA LEU A 70 1.76 12.86 18.66
C LEU A 70 3.08 13.60 18.51
N TYR A 71 3.11 14.75 17.82
CA TYR A 71 4.35 15.50 17.57
C TYR A 71 5.10 15.91 18.84
N PRO A 72 4.43 16.34 19.94
CA PRO A 72 5.15 16.66 21.18
C PRO A 72 5.88 15.45 21.78
N LYS A 73 5.27 14.26 21.68
CA LYS A 73 5.90 13.01 22.12
C LYS A 73 7.12 12.67 21.26
N TRP A 74 6.98 12.73 19.95
CA TRP A 74 8.10 12.48 19.04
C TRP A 74 9.23 13.48 19.22
N PHE A 75 8.91 14.75 19.44
CA PHE A 75 9.92 15.78 19.74
C PHE A 75 10.70 15.47 21.02
N PHE A 76 10.03 14.94 22.05
CA PHE A 76 10.69 14.51 23.27
C PHE A 76 11.56 13.27 23.07
N ASP A 77 11.05 12.26 22.36
CA ASP A 77 11.78 11.01 22.09
C ASP A 77 13.00 11.21 21.17
N LEU A 78 12.97 12.23 20.31
CA LEU A 78 14.06 12.57 19.39
C LEU A 78 15.14 13.48 19.99
N ARG A 79 14.93 14.00 21.20
CA ARG A 79 15.83 14.92 21.88
C ARG A 79 16.73 14.21 22.88
#